data_AF-A0A0F8XN94-F1
#
_entry.id   AF-A0A0F8XN94-F1
#
_cell.length_a   1.000
_cell.length_b   1.000
_cell.length_c   1.000
_cell.angle_alpha   90.00
_cell.angle_beta   90.00
_cell.angle_gamma   90.00
#
_symmetry.space_group_name_H-M   'P 1'
#
loop_
_entity.id
_entity.type
_entity.pdbx_description
1 polymer ?
#
loop_
_entity_poly.entity_id
_entity_poly.type
_entity_poly.pdbx_seq_one_letter_code
_entity_poly.pdbx_strand_id
1 'polypeptide(L)'
;IIGLPVDDPLEDAIETVMGIQRIGPGSICSVYPLMVYAGTKMAEICKGWPRNKSSIGDTHTGAGDLKFDCQEQLKNLCKLATFIVKYGIDESLVRVLISGSYDKVTEDLSMLRYKECIVDRLGEQGEEIFSDIIRSMKLKF
;
A
#
# COMPACT_ATOMS: atom_id res chain seq x y z
N ILE A 1 -3.02 2.89 -7.40
CA ILE A 1 -3.05 4.13 -6.58
C ILE A 1 -4.39 4.12 -5.87
N ILE A 2 -4.45 4.44 -4.57
CA ILE A 2 -5.70 4.50 -3.79
C ILE A 2 -5.79 5.79 -2.96
N GLY A 3 -6.96 6.07 -2.36
CA GLY A 3 -7.21 7.32 -1.63
C GLY A 3 -7.47 8.49 -2.58
N LEU A 4 -8.27 8.24 -3.62
CA LEU A 4 -8.67 9.22 -4.62
C LEU A 4 -9.69 10.21 -4.04
N PRO A 5 -9.79 11.45 -4.58
CA PRO A 5 -10.80 12.43 -4.18
C PRO A 5 -12.20 12.06 -4.73
N VAL A 6 -12.77 10.99 -4.19
CA VAL A 6 -14.10 10.45 -4.54
C VAL A 6 -14.99 10.37 -3.29
N ASP A 7 -16.28 10.11 -3.47
CA ASP A 7 -17.27 10.12 -2.38
C ASP A 7 -16.99 9.05 -1.31
N ASP A 8 -16.65 7.83 -1.73
CA ASP A 8 -16.21 6.74 -0.83
C ASP A 8 -14.81 6.26 -1.22
N PRO A 9 -13.75 6.90 -0.69
CA PRO A 9 -12.37 6.57 -1.04
C PRO A 9 -11.93 5.21 -0.52
N LEU A 10 -12.58 4.67 0.51
CA LEU A 10 -12.24 3.36 1.07
C LEU A 10 -12.82 2.25 0.19
N GLU A 11 -14.09 2.37 -0.18
CA GLU A 11 -14.73 1.37 -1.05
C GLU A 11 -14.07 1.34 -2.43
N ASP A 12 -13.81 2.49 -3.05
CA ASP A 12 -13.05 2.60 -4.30
C ASP A 12 -11.68 1.88 -4.21
N ALA A 13 -10.99 2.05 -3.09
CA ALA A 13 -9.71 1.41 -2.85
C ALA A 13 -9.81 -0.11 -2.71
N ILE A 14 -10.81 -0.61 -1.96
CA ILE A 14 -11.07 -2.05 -1.79
C ILE A 14 -11.42 -2.66 -3.15
N GLU A 15 -12.38 -2.08 -3.87
CA GLU A 15 -12.78 -2.53 -5.21
C GLU A 15 -11.60 -2.58 -6.18
N THR A 16 -10.71 -1.58 -6.12
CA THR A 16 -9.47 -1.54 -6.91
C THR A 16 -8.56 -2.73 -6.57
N VAL A 17 -8.28 -2.99 -5.28
CA VAL A 17 -7.42 -4.10 -4.86
C VAL A 17 -8.03 -5.45 -5.21
N MET A 18 -9.33 -5.64 -4.95
CA MET A 18 -10.05 -6.86 -5.32
C MET A 18 -10.09 -7.04 -6.84
N GLY A 19 -10.19 -5.94 -7.60
CA GLY A 19 -10.08 -5.94 -9.06
C GLY A 19 -8.74 -6.44 -9.56
N ILE A 20 -7.64 -6.00 -8.95
CA ILE A 20 -6.28 -6.50 -9.26
C ILE A 20 -6.21 -8.01 -9.00
N GLN A 21 -6.73 -8.49 -7.86
CA GLN A 21 -6.78 -9.91 -7.54
C GLN A 21 -7.55 -10.73 -8.58
N ARG A 22 -8.64 -10.19 -9.14
CA ARG A 22 -9.40 -10.86 -10.21
C ARG A 22 -8.62 -10.96 -11.52
N ILE A 23 -7.86 -9.91 -11.87
CA ILE A 23 -7.12 -9.84 -13.15
C ILE A 23 -5.82 -10.64 -13.09
N GLY A 24 -5.13 -10.63 -11.94
CA GLY A 24 -3.84 -11.28 -11.74
C GLY A 24 -3.77 -12.00 -10.40
N PRO A 25 -4.56 -13.05 -10.17
CA PRO A 25 -4.48 -13.83 -8.93
C PRO A 25 -3.05 -14.38 -8.75
N GLY A 26 -2.52 -14.31 -7.53
CA GLY A 26 -1.15 -14.76 -7.25
C GLY A 26 -0.05 -13.77 -7.67
N SER A 27 -0.40 -12.68 -8.34
CA SER A 27 0.58 -11.67 -8.78
C SER A 27 1.05 -10.80 -7.63
N ILE A 28 2.26 -10.26 -7.75
CA ILE A 28 2.69 -9.13 -6.94
C ILE A 28 2.05 -7.85 -7.46
N CYS A 29 1.49 -7.06 -6.55
CA CYS A 29 1.08 -5.70 -6.84
C CYS A 29 1.77 -4.72 -5.89
N SER A 30 2.00 -3.51 -6.36
CA SER A 30 2.39 -2.38 -5.51
C SER A 30 1.26 -1.36 -5.50
N VAL A 31 0.63 -1.21 -4.34
CA VAL A 31 -0.42 -0.21 -4.11
C VAL A 31 0.20 0.94 -3.34
N TYR A 32 0.01 2.14 -3.89
CA TYR A 32 0.52 3.38 -3.32
C TYR A 32 -0.64 4.31 -3.01
N PRO A 33 -0.55 5.09 -1.92
CA PRO A 33 -1.51 6.13 -1.66
C PRO A 33 -1.36 7.27 -2.68
N LEU A 34 -2.44 8.02 -2.91
CA LEU A 34 -2.39 9.18 -3.80
C LEU A 34 -1.47 10.26 -3.22
N MET A 35 -0.49 10.65 -4.03
CA MET A 35 0.36 11.82 -3.82
C MET A 35 -0.05 12.91 -4.81
N VAL A 36 -0.23 14.13 -4.33
CA VAL A 36 -0.72 15.27 -5.10
C VAL A 36 0.43 16.27 -5.28
N TYR A 37 1.09 16.16 -6.42
CA TYR A 37 2.23 17.02 -6.77
C TYR A 37 1.77 18.36 -7.35
N ALA A 38 2.41 19.44 -6.93
CA ALA A 38 2.13 20.79 -7.42
C ALA A 38 2.29 20.88 -8.96
N GLY A 39 1.43 21.66 -9.60
CA GLY A 39 1.44 21.85 -11.06
C GLY A 39 0.84 20.69 -11.87
N THR A 40 0.33 19.63 -11.23
CA THR A 40 -0.37 18.54 -11.91
C THR A 40 -1.86 18.80 -12.04
N LYS A 41 -2.51 18.15 -13.02
CA LYS A 41 -3.98 18.17 -13.13
C LYS A 41 -4.66 17.63 -11.87
N MET A 42 -4.02 16.67 -11.19
CA MET A 42 -4.50 16.16 -9.90
C MET A 42 -4.51 17.25 -8.83
N ALA A 43 -3.52 18.14 -8.78
CA ALA A 43 -3.53 19.27 -7.85
C ALA A 43 -4.68 20.25 -8.11
N GLU A 44 -5.09 20.43 -9.36
CA GLU A 44 -6.27 21.22 -9.71
C GLU A 44 -7.57 20.54 -9.26
N ILE A 45 -7.69 19.23 -9.49
CA ILE A 45 -8.86 18.42 -9.06
C ILE A 45 -8.99 18.41 -7.54
N CYS A 46 -7.87 18.26 -6.84
CA CYS A 46 -7.82 18.22 -5.39
C CYS A 46 -7.90 19.63 -4.75
N LYS A 47 -8.08 20.70 -5.53
CA LYS A 47 -8.20 22.06 -4.99
C LYS A 47 -9.45 22.16 -4.12
N GLY A 48 -9.27 22.42 -2.83
CA GLY A 48 -10.36 22.49 -1.85
C GLY A 48 -10.54 21.21 -1.01
N TRP A 49 -9.84 20.13 -1.33
CA TRP A 49 -9.83 18.93 -0.50
C TRP A 49 -8.93 19.10 0.74
N PRO A 50 -9.37 18.63 1.92
CA PRO A 50 -8.54 18.61 3.12
C PRO A 50 -7.23 17.84 2.91
N ARG A 51 -6.14 18.40 3.42
CA ARG A 51 -4.79 17.81 3.31
C ARG A 51 -4.44 17.00 4.54
N ASN A 52 -3.84 15.84 4.32
CA ASN A 52 -3.29 15.02 5.40
C ASN A 52 -1.93 15.60 5.83
N LYS A 53 -1.85 16.09 7.07
CA LYS A 53 -0.62 16.68 7.63
C LYS A 53 0.49 15.65 7.89
N SER A 54 0.13 14.38 7.99
CA SER A 54 1.08 13.29 8.19
C SER A 54 1.74 12.84 6.89
N SER A 55 1.26 13.30 5.72
CA SER A 55 1.94 13.04 4.45
C SER A 55 3.16 13.95 4.30
N ILE A 56 4.31 13.33 4.06
CA ILE A 56 5.60 14.02 3.86
C ILE A 56 6.17 13.81 2.45
N GLY A 57 5.38 13.30 1.51
CA GLY A 57 5.88 12.96 0.17
C GLY A 57 6.41 11.54 0.03
N ASP A 58 6.48 10.76 1.11
CA ASP A 58 6.98 9.38 1.09
C ASP A 58 5.86 8.34 0.96
N THR A 59 5.82 7.68 -0.19
CA THR A 59 4.85 6.64 -0.52
C THR A 59 5.00 5.36 0.31
N HIS A 60 6.16 5.11 0.93
CA HIS A 60 6.39 3.89 1.72
C HIS A 60 5.66 3.90 3.05
N THR A 61 5.33 5.09 3.57
CA THR A 61 4.54 5.24 4.80
C THR A 61 3.12 4.69 4.66
N GLY A 62 2.61 4.59 3.42
CA GLY A 62 1.21 4.31 3.11
C GLY A 62 0.27 5.49 3.39
N ALA A 63 0.78 6.63 3.85
CA ALA A 63 -0.01 7.82 4.10
C ALA A 63 -0.16 8.66 2.81
N GLY A 64 -1.40 8.85 2.37
CA GLY A 64 -1.74 9.70 1.24
C GLY A 64 -1.89 11.17 1.60
N ASP A 65 -1.87 12.01 0.57
CA ASP A 65 -1.87 13.47 0.65
C ASP A 65 -3.20 14.10 1.04
N LEU A 66 -4.31 13.40 0.77
CA LEU A 66 -5.66 13.83 1.11
C LEU A 66 -6.05 13.27 2.47
N LYS A 67 -6.78 14.07 3.25
CA LYS A 67 -7.30 13.68 4.56
C LYS A 67 -8.69 13.07 4.42
N PHE A 68 -8.85 11.86 4.94
CA PHE A 68 -10.12 11.13 5.03
C PHE A 68 -10.34 10.59 6.44
N ASP A 69 -11.59 10.27 6.80
CA ASP A 69 -11.90 9.65 8.09
C ASP A 69 -11.40 8.19 8.16
N CYS A 70 -11.29 7.52 7.01
CA CYS A 70 -10.79 6.16 6.85
C CYS A 70 -9.26 6.08 6.63
N GLN A 71 -8.50 7.05 7.15
CA GLN A 71 -7.07 7.21 6.85
C GLN A 71 -6.24 5.97 7.20
N GLU A 72 -6.49 5.36 8.37
CA GLU A 72 -5.74 4.17 8.81
C GLU A 72 -6.11 2.94 7.97
N GLN A 73 -7.38 2.77 7.58
CA GLN A 73 -7.79 1.68 6.70
C GLN A 73 -7.11 1.78 5.32
N LEU A 74 -7.04 2.98 4.73
CA LEU A 74 -6.35 3.21 3.46
C LEU A 74 -4.85 2.91 3.55
N LYS A 75 -4.21 3.31 4.64
CA LYS A 75 -2.80 3.04 4.91
C LYS A 75 -2.54 1.55 5.10
N ASN A 76 -3.39 0.86 5.86
CA ASN A 76 -3.32 -0.58 6.08
C ASN A 76 -3.53 -1.33 4.75
N LEU A 77 -4.50 -0.91 3.94
CA LEU A 77 -4.74 -1.48 2.63
C LEU A 77 -3.52 -1.32 1.70
N CYS A 78 -2.86 -0.16 1.68
CA CYS A 78 -1.60 0.02 0.93
C CYS A 78 -0.53 -1.00 1.34
N LYS A 79 -0.38 -1.25 2.64
CA LYS A 79 0.64 -2.17 3.17
C LYS A 79 0.30 -3.64 2.91
N LEU A 80 -0.98 -3.98 2.98
CA LEU A 80 -1.45 -5.37 2.90
C LEU A 80 -1.81 -5.82 1.48
N ALA A 81 -2.04 -4.90 0.54
CA ALA A 81 -2.53 -5.20 -0.81
C ALA A 81 -1.76 -6.29 -1.54
N THR A 82 -0.41 -6.30 -1.43
CA THR A 82 0.41 -7.34 -2.04
C THR A 82 0.05 -8.73 -1.53
N PHE A 83 -0.15 -8.89 -0.23
CA PHE A 83 -0.55 -10.17 0.37
C PHE A 83 -1.99 -10.53 0.03
N ILE A 84 -2.88 -9.54 0.01
CA ILE A 84 -4.29 -9.73 -0.38
C ILE A 84 -4.34 -10.35 -1.77
N VAL A 85 -3.73 -9.69 -2.76
CA VAL A 85 -3.73 -10.13 -4.16
C VAL A 85 -2.98 -11.46 -4.33
N LYS A 86 -1.80 -11.61 -3.74
CA LYS A 86 -0.96 -12.80 -3.90
C LYS A 86 -1.62 -14.04 -3.31
N TYR A 87 -2.21 -13.93 -2.13
CA TYR A 87 -2.79 -15.08 -1.43
C TYR A 87 -4.30 -15.23 -1.63
N GLY A 88 -4.92 -14.38 -2.45
CA GLY A 88 -6.34 -14.47 -2.76
C GLY A 88 -7.23 -14.26 -1.54
N ILE A 89 -6.92 -13.26 -0.70
CA ILE A 89 -7.65 -13.01 0.54
C ILE A 89 -9.08 -12.55 0.21
N ASP A 90 -10.08 -13.15 0.86
CA ASP A 90 -11.49 -12.79 0.70
C ASP A 90 -11.77 -11.36 1.20
N GLU A 91 -12.66 -10.65 0.52
CA GLU A 91 -13.01 -9.25 0.82
C GLU A 91 -13.49 -9.06 2.27
N SER A 92 -14.28 -10.01 2.80
CA SER A 92 -14.77 -9.93 4.18
C SER A 92 -13.61 -9.93 5.18
N LEU A 93 -12.59 -10.75 4.91
CA LEU A 93 -11.38 -10.78 5.72
C LEU A 93 -10.51 -9.54 5.49
N VAL A 94 -10.43 -9.02 4.26
CA VAL A 94 -9.75 -7.75 3.96
C VAL A 94 -10.31 -6.63 4.83
N ARG A 95 -11.64 -6.49 4.91
CA ARG A 95 -12.30 -5.44 5.70
C ARG A 95 -11.96 -5.54 7.19
N VAL A 96 -11.85 -6.76 7.73
CA VAL A 96 -11.41 -6.99 9.11
C VAL A 96 -9.95 -6.60 9.30
N LEU A 97 -9.06 -7.03 8.39
CA LEU A 97 -7.63 -6.77 8.48
C LEU A 97 -7.33 -5.27 8.44
N ILE A 98 -7.88 -4.54 7.46
CA ILE A 98 -7.59 -3.10 7.32
C ILE A 98 -8.12 -2.26 8.50
N SER A 99 -9.04 -2.80 9.30
CA SER A 99 -9.55 -2.15 10.51
C SER A 99 -8.65 -2.36 11.74
N GLY A 100 -7.63 -3.21 11.65
CA GLY A 100 -6.68 -3.49 12.73
C GLY A 100 -5.62 -2.39 12.96
N SER A 101 -4.96 -2.45 14.12
CA SER A 101 -3.77 -1.63 14.42
C SER A 101 -2.51 -2.46 14.20
N TYR A 102 -1.55 -1.90 13.44
CA TYR A 102 -0.32 -2.57 13.03
C TYR A 102 0.96 -1.82 13.44
N ASP A 103 0.87 -0.94 14.44
CA ASP A 103 1.99 -0.07 14.81
C ASP A 103 3.25 -0.87 15.20
N LYS A 104 3.08 -2.03 15.82
CA LYS A 104 4.18 -2.90 16.26
C LYS A 104 4.77 -3.79 15.18
N VAL A 105 4.08 -4.00 14.07
CA VAL A 105 4.45 -4.98 13.02
C VAL A 105 4.57 -4.34 11.63
N THR A 106 4.45 -3.02 11.55
CA THR A 106 4.52 -2.27 10.30
C THR A 106 5.83 -2.49 9.55
N GLU A 107 6.93 -2.56 10.29
CA GLU A 107 8.26 -2.83 9.74
C GLU A 107 8.31 -4.23 9.13
N ASP A 108 7.94 -5.25 9.91
CA ASP A 108 7.89 -6.64 9.47
C ASP A 108 7.03 -6.83 8.22
N LEU A 109 5.86 -6.18 8.16
CA LEU A 109 4.99 -6.21 6.97
C LEU A 109 5.65 -5.58 5.75
N SER A 110 6.37 -4.48 5.93
CA SER A 110 7.08 -3.80 4.85
C SER A 110 8.24 -4.64 4.33
N MET A 111 8.97 -5.30 5.23
CA MET A 111 10.07 -6.21 4.91
C MET A 111 9.57 -7.47 4.21
N LEU A 112 8.48 -8.06 4.68
CA LEU A 112 7.86 -9.22 4.06
C LEU A 112 7.36 -8.87 2.65
N ARG A 113 6.75 -7.70 2.46
CA ARG A 113 6.35 -7.23 1.12
C ARG A 113 7.55 -7.08 0.20
N TYR A 114 8.64 -6.49 0.70
CA TYR A 114 9.86 -6.32 -0.08
C TYR A 114 10.45 -7.66 -0.51
N LYS A 115 10.49 -8.63 0.40
CA LYS A 115 10.87 -10.02 0.11
C LYS A 115 10.01 -10.61 -1.01
N GLU A 116 8.69 -10.54 -0.90
CA GLU A 116 7.77 -11.07 -1.91
C GLU A 116 8.02 -10.47 -3.30
N CYS A 117 8.31 -9.17 -3.38
CA CYS A 117 8.67 -8.51 -4.65
C CYS A 117 10.00 -9.02 -5.23
N ILE A 118 11.00 -9.30 -4.40
CA ILE A 118 12.30 -9.82 -4.88
C ILE A 118 12.13 -11.26 -5.37
N VAL A 119 11.47 -12.11 -4.58
CA VAL A 119 11.26 -13.53 -4.91
C VAL A 119 10.46 -13.67 -6.20
N ASP A 120 9.39 -12.88 -6.37
CA ASP A 120 8.62 -12.88 -7.62
C ASP A 120 9.46 -12.49 -8.84
N ARG A 121 10.33 -11.49 -8.68
CA ARG A 121 11.16 -10.99 -9.78
C ARG A 121 12.34 -11.90 -10.14
N LEU A 122 12.93 -12.58 -9.15
CA LEU A 122 14.19 -13.31 -9.30
C LEU A 122 14.04 -14.83 -9.18
N GLY A 123 12.83 -15.33 -8.91
CA GLY A 123 12.56 -16.75 -8.75
C GLY A 123 13.28 -17.36 -7.54
N GLU A 124 13.75 -18.60 -7.68
CA GLU A 124 14.36 -19.39 -6.59
C GLU A 124 15.58 -18.70 -5.94
N GLN A 125 16.31 -17.85 -6.69
CA GLN A 125 17.46 -17.10 -6.17
C GLN A 125 17.07 -15.86 -5.35
N GLY A 126 15.80 -15.44 -5.42
CA GLY A 126 15.34 -14.21 -4.76
C GLY A 126 15.44 -14.24 -3.24
N GLU A 127 15.30 -15.41 -2.62
CA GLU A 127 15.44 -15.60 -1.17
C GLU A 127 16.87 -15.33 -0.67
N GLU A 128 17.87 -15.83 -1.42
CA GLU A 128 19.28 -15.63 -1.12
C GLU A 128 19.67 -14.15 -1.31
N ILE A 129 19.25 -13.57 -2.44
CA ILE A 129 19.52 -12.15 -2.75
C ILE A 129 18.85 -11.22 -1.73
N PHE A 130 17.61 -11.49 -1.33
CA PHE A 130 16.95 -10.73 -0.27
C PHE A 130 17.76 -10.80 1.02
N SER A 131 18.20 -12.00 1.42
CA SER A 131 19.00 -12.21 2.63
C SER A 131 20.31 -11.41 2.61
N ASP A 132 21.00 -11.36 1.47
CA ASP A 132 22.22 -10.60 1.30
C ASP A 132 21.99 -9.08 1.32
N ILE A 133 20.90 -8.61 0.70
CA ILE A 133 20.50 -7.20 0.78
C ILE A 133 20.27 -6.81 2.24
N ILE A 134 19.49 -7.58 3.01
CA ILE A 134 19.19 -7.25 4.41
C ILE A 134 20.46 -7.22 5.26
N ARG A 135 21.38 -8.17 5.05
CA ARG A 135 22.68 -8.18 5.75
C ARG A 135 23.53 -6.95 5.45
N SER A 136 23.43 -6.39 4.24
CA SER A 136 24.22 -5.24 3.80
C SER A 136 23.55 -3.88 4.08
N MET A 137 22.23 -3.85 4.28
CA MET A 137 21.50 -2.63 4.54
C MET A 137 21.79 -2.09 5.95
N LYS A 138 22.33 -0.87 6.01
CA LYS A 138 22.31 -0.05 7.23
C LYS A 138 20.95 0.65 7.33
N LEU A 139 19.94 -0.10 7.76
CA LEU A 139 18.63 0.46 8.04
C LEU A 139 18.79 1.52 9.15
N LYS A 140 18.52 2.77 8.81
CA LYS A 140 18.30 3.84 9.79
C LYS A 140 16.80 3.97 9.96
N PHE A 141 16.34 3.68 11.17
CA PHE A 141 14.98 3.93 11.63
C PHE A 141 14.97 5.19 12.48
#